data_AF-A0A9P5ND31-F1
#
_entry.id   AF-A0A9P5ND31-F1
#
_cell.length_a   1.000
_cell.length_b   1.000
_cell.length_c   1.000
_cell.angle_alpha   90.00
_cell.angle_beta   90.00
_cell.angle_gamma   90.00
#
_symmetry.space_group_name_H-M   'P 1'
#
loop_
_entity.id
_entity.type
_entity.pdbx_description
1 polymer ?
#
loop_
_entity_poly.entity_id
_entity_poly.type
_entity_poly.pdbx_seq_one_letter_code
_entity_poly.pdbx_strand_id
1 'polypeptide(L)'
;YIAGFAQARSPHAGLLIPLDSKSGFLVHICIDRNTSPLWQYQSRKQNISGDMFMTSLLRIHNTMIVPSPKNNCKKLQAPSNDQFSECLPWVLSVVQKLHDIGLLNLIDTDGLAKEFEEF
;
A
#
# COMPACT_ATOMS: atom_id res chain seq x y z
N TYR A 1 7.52 0.03 1.81
CA TYR A 1 7.23 -1.41 1.96
C TYR A 1 5.83 -1.65 1.44
N ILE A 2 5.58 -2.83 0.86
CA ILE A 2 4.21 -3.33 0.70
C ILE A 2 3.90 -4.12 1.98
N ALA A 3 2.86 -3.71 2.71
CA ALA A 3 2.41 -4.34 3.93
C ALA A 3 1.22 -5.23 3.63
N GLY A 4 1.31 -6.50 4.02
CA GLY A 4 0.20 -7.45 4.01
C GLY A 4 -0.53 -7.48 5.34
N PHE A 5 -1.85 -7.63 5.30
CA PHE A 5 -2.70 -7.74 6.48
C PHE A 5 -3.58 -8.98 6.43
N ALA A 6 -3.77 -9.60 7.59
CA ALA A 6 -4.71 -10.67 7.82
C ALA A 6 -6.14 -10.15 7.64
N GLN A 7 -6.82 -10.62 6.59
CA GLN A 7 -8.26 -10.45 6.39
C GLN A 7 -8.86 -11.76 5.89
N ALA A 8 -10.14 -11.96 6.18
CA ALA A 8 -10.84 -13.20 5.85
C ALA A 8 -11.00 -13.46 4.33
N ARG A 9 -10.78 -12.44 3.47
CA ARG A 9 -10.96 -12.53 2.02
C ARG A 9 -9.95 -11.64 1.27
N SER A 10 -9.16 -12.26 0.39
CA SER A 10 -8.16 -11.62 -0.50
C SER A 10 -6.95 -10.99 0.23
N PRO A 11 -5.74 -10.97 -0.37
CA PRO A 11 -4.60 -10.26 0.21
C PRO A 11 -4.92 -8.77 0.39
N HIS A 12 -5.08 -8.35 1.65
CA HIS A 12 -5.23 -6.94 1.99
C HIS A 12 -3.84 -6.31 2.04
N ALA A 13 -3.59 -5.38 1.13
CA ALA A 13 -2.28 -4.76 0.95
C ALA A 13 -2.35 -3.25 1.13
N GLY A 14 -1.29 -2.67 1.68
CA GLY A 14 -1.10 -1.23 1.75
C GLY A 14 0.35 -0.84 1.52
N LEU A 15 0.59 0.40 1.07
CA LEU A 15 1.93 0.97 1.03
C LEU A 15 2.28 1.52 2.42
N LEU A 16 3.32 0.99 3.03
CA LEU A 16 3.87 1.48 4.28
C LEU A 16 5.12 2.33 4.03
N ILE A 17 5.04 3.59 4.43
CA ILE A 17 6.12 4.58 4.44
C ILE A 17 6.68 4.61 5.87
N PRO A 18 7.85 4.02 6.15
CA PRO A 18 8.40 3.98 7.50
C PRO A 18 8.72 5.39 8.01
N LEU A 19 8.44 5.63 9.29
CA LEU A 19 8.87 6.83 10.02
C LEU A 19 10.06 6.50 10.92
N ASP A 20 10.00 5.34 11.57
CA ASP A 20 11.02 4.80 12.44
C ASP A 20 10.95 3.26 12.42
N SER A 21 11.71 2.58 13.29
CA SER A 21 11.74 1.11 13.36
C SER A 21 10.47 0.48 13.93
N LYS A 22 9.54 1.27 14.47
CA LYS A 22 8.32 0.83 15.17
C LYS A 22 7.04 1.36 14.54
N SER A 23 7.11 2.38 13.68
CA SER A 23 5.93 3.04 13.11
C SER A 23 6.15 3.58 11.70
N GLY A 24 5.05 3.79 10.99
CA GLY A 24 5.03 4.36 9.66
C GLY A 24 3.71 5.03 9.32
N PHE A 25 3.60 5.55 8.11
CA PHE A 25 2.33 5.91 7.49
C PHE A 25 1.89 4.79 6.56
N LEU A 26 0.72 4.21 6.87
CA LEU A 26 0.03 3.32 5.96
C LEU A 26 -0.78 4.15 4.98
N VAL A 27 -0.69 3.79 3.71
CA VAL A 27 -1.46 4.35 2.61
C VAL A 27 -2.12 3.18 1.89
N HIS A 28 -3.45 3.14 1.91
CA HIS A 28 -4.24 2.05 1.35
C HIS A 28 -5.61 2.55 0.90
N ILE A 29 -6.43 1.65 0.40
CA ILE A 29 -7.85 1.91 0.14
C ILE A 29 -8.70 1.09 1.09
N CYS A 30 -9.84 1.64 1.51
CA CYS A 30 -10.81 0.95 2.36
C CYS A 30 -12.24 1.31 1.95
N ILE A 31 -13.18 0.40 2.20
CA ILE A 31 -14.62 0.72 2.16
C ILE A 31 -15.06 0.98 3.59
N ASP A 32 -15.45 2.22 3.90
CA ASP A 32 -16.13 2.57 5.15
C ASP A 32 -17.59 2.88 4.83
N ARG A 33 -18.47 1.92 5.11
CA ARG A 33 -19.90 2.00 4.78
C ARG A 33 -20.63 3.16 5.48
N ASN A 34 -20.03 3.76 6.51
CA ASN A 34 -20.60 4.94 7.15
C ASN A 34 -20.34 6.23 6.35
N THR A 35 -19.27 6.27 5.55
CA THR A 35 -18.86 7.45 4.77
C THR A 35 -19.10 7.28 3.28
N SER A 36 -18.91 6.07 2.73
CA SER A 36 -19.14 5.78 1.32
C SER A 36 -19.34 4.27 1.10
N PRO A 37 -20.23 3.88 0.17
CA PRO A 37 -20.34 2.49 -0.24
C PRO A 37 -19.17 2.03 -1.13
N LEU A 38 -18.30 2.93 -1.59
CA LEU A 38 -17.20 2.65 -2.54
C LEU A 38 -15.84 2.68 -1.86
N TRP A 39 -14.81 2.17 -2.56
CA TRP A 39 -13.43 2.30 -2.11
C TRP A 39 -13.03 3.76 -1.93
N GLN A 40 -12.36 4.05 -0.81
CA GLN A 40 -11.85 5.37 -0.47
C GLN A 40 -10.37 5.29 -0.16
N TYR A 41 -9.64 6.32 -0.58
CA TYR A 41 -8.27 6.55 -0.12
C TYR A 41 -8.26 6.73 1.40
N GLN A 42 -7.36 6.02 2.08
CA GLN A 42 -7.07 6.25 3.48
C GLN A 42 -5.55 6.32 3.68
N SER A 43 -5.14 7.30 4.50
CA SER A 43 -3.78 7.32 5.03
C SER A 43 -3.78 7.65 6.51
N ARG A 44 -3.11 6.81 7.28
CA ARG A 44 -3.06 6.90 8.74
C ARG A 44 -1.69 6.50 9.27
N LYS A 45 -1.40 6.91 10.50
CA LYS A 45 -0.25 6.38 11.22
C LYS A 45 -0.53 4.92 11.57
N GLN A 46 0.48 4.07 11.40
CA GLN A 46 0.40 2.64 11.60
C GLN A 46 1.57 2.20 12.49
N ASN A 47 1.27 1.44 13.52
CA ASN A 47 2.31 0.76 14.29
C ASN A 47 2.80 -0.44 13.47
N ILE A 48 4.12 -0.62 13.45
CA ILE A 48 4.78 -1.77 12.85
C ILE A 48 4.99 -2.84 13.91
N SER A 49 5.60 -2.44 15.02
CA SER A 49 5.81 -3.33 16.16
C SER A 49 4.50 -3.52 16.92
N GLY A 50 4.11 -4.77 17.15
CA GLY A 50 2.93 -5.13 17.92
C GLY A 50 1.60 -5.00 17.17
N ASP A 51 1.62 -4.78 15.86
CA ASP A 51 0.39 -4.90 15.05
C ASP A 51 0.03 -6.38 14.90
N MET A 52 -1.14 -6.77 15.40
CA MET A 52 -1.63 -8.14 15.38
C MET A 52 -2.19 -8.57 14.01
N PHE A 53 -2.47 -7.61 13.13
CA PHE A 53 -3.09 -7.86 11.83
C PHE A 53 -2.09 -7.80 10.68
N MET A 54 -0.93 -7.18 10.87
CA MET A 54 0.09 -7.13 9.82
C MET A 54 0.84 -8.45 9.74
N THR A 55 0.76 -9.10 8.58
CA THR A 55 1.32 -10.44 8.36
C THR A 55 2.68 -10.39 7.68
N SER A 56 2.91 -9.41 6.80
CA SER A 56 4.13 -9.33 6.00
C SER A 56 4.53 -7.89 5.70
N LEU A 57 5.83 -7.69 5.46
CA LEU A 57 6.43 -6.43 5.05
C LEU A 57 7.47 -6.66 3.96
N LEU A 58 7.06 -6.51 2.71
CA LEU A 58 7.95 -6.61 1.55
C LEU A 58 8.67 -5.29 1.31
N ARG A 59 10.01 -5.31 1.35
CA ARG A 59 10.83 -4.12 1.12
C ARG A 59 11.05 -3.92 -0.38
N ILE A 60 10.47 -2.84 -0.92
CA ILE A 60 10.58 -2.49 -2.35
C ILE A 60 11.61 -1.39 -2.65
N HIS A 61 12.26 -0.82 -1.63
CA HIS A 61 13.26 0.23 -1.82
C HIS A 61 14.21 0.33 -0.62
N ASN A 62 15.49 0.63 -0.87
CA ASN A 62 16.51 0.73 0.18
C ASN A 62 16.70 2.14 0.76
N THR A 63 16.53 3.20 -0.04
CA THR A 63 16.78 4.60 0.34
C THR A 63 15.70 5.55 -0.19
N MET A 64 14.95 6.29 0.61
CA MET A 64 14.04 7.29 0.02
C MET A 64 14.86 8.50 -0.44
N ILE A 65 14.89 8.76 -1.75
CA ILE A 65 15.71 9.81 -2.37
C ILE A 65 15.09 11.21 -2.22
N VAL A 66 13.78 11.34 -1.92
CA VAL A 66 13.03 12.60 -2.08
C VAL A 66 11.94 12.79 -0.99
N PRO A 67 11.49 14.03 -0.68
CA PRO A 67 10.50 14.27 0.38
C PRO A 67 9.10 13.72 0.05
N SER A 68 8.55 12.97 1.01
CA SER A 68 7.15 12.59 1.21
C SER A 68 6.39 11.95 0.03
N PRO A 69 6.61 10.65 -0.26
CA PRO A 69 5.79 9.88 -1.21
C PRO A 69 4.29 9.92 -0.91
N LYS A 70 3.90 10.23 0.33
CA LYS A 70 2.51 10.37 0.79
C LYS A 70 1.66 11.32 -0.08
N ASN A 71 2.23 12.45 -0.53
CA ASN A 71 1.50 13.43 -1.34
C ASN A 71 1.19 12.91 -2.76
N ASN A 72 2.06 12.05 -3.30
CA ASN A 72 1.83 11.45 -4.61
C ASN A 72 0.80 10.33 -4.55
N CYS A 73 0.75 9.59 -3.44
CA CYS A 73 -0.25 8.55 -3.25
C CYS A 73 -1.68 9.09 -3.21
N LYS A 74 -1.89 10.29 -2.66
CA LYS A 74 -3.22 10.96 -2.64
C LYS A 74 -3.78 11.28 -4.03
N LYS A 75 -2.92 11.37 -5.04
CA LYS A 75 -3.32 11.74 -6.41
C LYS A 75 -3.91 10.56 -7.18
N LEU A 76 -3.72 9.33 -6.70
CA LEU A 76 -4.31 8.15 -7.30
C LEU A 76 -5.72 7.97 -6.77
N GLN A 77 -6.67 7.91 -7.68
CA GLN A 77 -8.07 7.67 -7.34
C GLN A 77 -8.22 6.25 -6.81
N ALA A 78 -9.08 6.11 -5.79
CA ALA A 78 -9.57 4.80 -5.41
C ALA A 78 -10.55 4.30 -6.48
N PRO A 79 -10.70 2.98 -6.65
CA PRO A 79 -11.67 2.41 -7.57
C PRO A 79 -13.09 2.93 -7.29
N SER A 80 -13.87 3.19 -8.33
CA SER A 80 -15.26 3.66 -8.20
C SER A 80 -16.26 2.50 -8.00
N ASN A 81 -15.81 1.39 -7.42
CA ASN A 81 -16.59 0.18 -7.18
C ASN A 81 -16.50 -0.24 -5.69
N ASP A 82 -17.10 -1.37 -5.34
CA ASP A 82 -17.01 -2.02 -4.03
C ASP A 82 -16.53 -3.48 -4.11
N GLN A 83 -15.86 -3.83 -5.23
CA GLN A 83 -15.41 -5.19 -5.49
C GLN A 83 -14.25 -5.58 -4.58
N PHE A 84 -14.18 -6.84 -4.17
CA PHE A 84 -13.05 -7.36 -3.40
C PHE A 84 -11.78 -7.43 -4.27
N SER A 85 -10.63 -7.55 -3.61
CA SER A 85 -9.31 -7.73 -4.26
C SER A 85 -8.75 -6.48 -4.97
N GLU A 86 -9.26 -5.30 -4.68
CA GLU A 86 -8.76 -4.04 -5.24
C GLU A 86 -7.49 -3.50 -4.55
N CYS A 87 -7.18 -3.99 -3.33
CA CYS A 87 -6.10 -3.43 -2.52
C CYS A 87 -4.71 -3.61 -3.16
N LEU A 88 -4.35 -4.84 -3.56
CA LEU A 88 -3.05 -5.12 -4.17
C LEU A 88 -2.89 -4.43 -5.55
N PRO A 89 -3.85 -4.54 -6.50
CA PRO A 89 -3.79 -3.80 -7.76
C PRO A 89 -3.62 -2.29 -7.57
N TRP A 90 -4.33 -1.71 -6.59
CA TRP A 90 -4.20 -0.31 -6.27
C TRP A 90 -2.81 0.03 -5.72
N VAL A 91 -2.26 -0.77 -4.80
CA VAL A 91 -0.90 -0.58 -4.29
C VAL A 91 0.13 -0.69 -5.41
N LEU A 92 0.01 -1.66 -6.32
CA LEU A 92 0.91 -1.78 -7.48
C LEU A 92 0.83 -0.55 -8.38
N SER A 93 -0.37 0.02 -8.57
CA SER A 93 -0.54 1.30 -9.29
C SER A 93 0.15 2.46 -8.58
N VAL A 94 0.17 2.47 -7.24
CA VAL A 94 0.95 3.44 -6.45
C VAL A 94 2.45 3.24 -6.68
N VAL A 95 2.94 2.01 -6.64
CA VAL A 95 4.36 1.69 -6.88
C VAL A 95 4.77 2.10 -8.30
N GLN A 96 3.97 1.78 -9.33
CA GLN A 96 4.18 2.24 -10.70
C GLN A 96 4.22 3.77 -10.75
N LYS A 97 3.29 4.46 -10.09
CA LYS A 97 3.29 5.93 -10.11
C LYS A 97 4.54 6.52 -9.49
N LEU A 98 5.03 5.93 -8.39
CA LEU A 98 6.28 6.32 -7.75
C LEU A 98 7.49 6.05 -8.65
N HIS A 99 7.46 4.99 -9.46
CA HIS A 99 8.46 4.74 -10.50
C HIS A 99 8.47 5.85 -11.55
N ASP A 100 7.30 6.18 -12.10
CA ASP A 100 7.17 7.17 -13.18
C ASP A 100 7.71 8.56 -12.80
N ILE A 101 7.68 8.89 -11.50
CA ILE A 101 8.20 10.17 -10.96
C ILE A 101 9.62 10.05 -10.40
N GLY A 102 10.30 8.93 -10.62
CA GLY A 102 11.69 8.71 -10.23
C GLY A 102 11.92 8.52 -8.72
N LEU A 103 10.88 8.16 -7.96
CA LEU A 103 10.99 7.92 -6.51
C LEU A 103 11.36 6.47 -6.17
N LEU A 104 11.19 5.55 -7.10
CA LEU A 104 11.66 4.17 -7.01
C LEU A 104 11.99 3.61 -8.39
N ASN A 105 12.72 2.49 -8.42
CA ASN A 105 12.97 1.76 -9.66
C ASN A 105 12.14 0.47 -9.67
N LEU A 106 11.11 0.41 -10.52
CA LEU A 106 10.29 -0.78 -10.73
C LEU A 106 10.76 -1.46 -12.02
N ILE A 107 11.16 -2.72 -11.91
CA ILE A 107 11.67 -3.50 -13.05
C ILE A 107 10.55 -4.35 -13.67
N ASP A 108 9.78 -5.02 -12.80
CA ASP A 108 8.74 -5.96 -13.20
C ASP A 108 7.58 -5.89 -12.20
N THR A 109 6.45 -5.35 -12.65
CA THR A 109 5.24 -5.19 -11.84
C THR A 109 4.56 -6.52 -11.55
N ASP A 110 4.51 -7.41 -12.55
CA ASP A 110 3.86 -8.73 -12.41
C ASP A 110 4.71 -9.64 -11.52
N GLY A 111 6.03 -9.58 -11.69
CA GLY A 111 6.98 -10.24 -10.81
C GLY A 111 6.85 -9.78 -9.35
N LEU A 112 6.70 -8.47 -9.12
CA LEU A 112 6.48 -7.92 -7.77
C LEU A 112 5.14 -8.36 -7.17
N ALA A 113 4.07 -8.40 -7.98
CA ALA A 113 2.77 -8.88 -7.54
C ALA A 113 2.86 -10.33 -7.07
N LYS A 114 3.48 -11.18 -7.89
CA LYS A 114 3.70 -12.60 -7.59
C LYS A 114 4.58 -12.80 -6.36
N GLU A 115 5.68 -12.07 -6.24
CA GLU A 115 6.55 -12.10 -5.06
C GLU A 115 5.76 -11.78 -3.79
N PHE A 116 4.90 -10.76 -3.83
CA PHE A 116 4.08 -10.39 -2.69
C PHE A 116 3.01 -11.43 -2.34
N GLU A 117 2.42 -12.10 -3.34
CA GLU A 117 1.43 -13.17 -3.11
C GLU A 117 2.06 -14.45 -2.54
N GLU A 118 3.33 -14.72 -2.86
CA GLU A 118 4.08 -15.90 -2.39
C GLU A 118 4.76 -15.71 -1.01
N PHE A 119 4.89 -14.47 -0.54
CA PHE A 119 5.63 -14.10 0.68
C PHE A 119 4.80 -14.15 1.97
#